data_AF-A0A1Z1W2Y8-F1
#
_entry.id   AF-A0A1Z1W2Y8-F1
#
_cell.length_a   1.000
_cell.length_b   1.000
_cell.length_c   1.000
_cell.angle_alpha   90.00
_cell.angle_beta   90.00
_cell.angle_gamma   90.00
#
_symmetry.space_group_name_H-M   'P 1'
#
loop_
_entity.id
_entity.type
_entity.pdbx_description
1 polymer ?
#
loop_
_entity_poly.entity_id
_entity_poly.type
_entity_poly.pdbx_seq_one_letter_code
_entity_poly.pdbx_strand_id
1 'polypeptide(L)'
;MIAAPVAAVALTLTAGALQASAAGSSSSGGAGQSGKAAAAAACLAGTTTLVGDLDGDGRPDKISNPGHTGTKMTVQWGTASGSFGSKKSVGKLLGAKPGEVATAAVADFQKDGKLDIVVNIVKPSGIDDPATARLAEYRPGPLKRTNLGSAQARHSDIGDHGEAKQLRVANYNDDAYPDIAILNNSGDGSWDRHVRLSKRSSGPGGYVYEQQTKYGETGTPAEPPSMPTNGWKHFYKPCS
;
A
#
# COMPACT_ATOMS: atom_id res chain seq x y z
N MET A 1 -2.94 -7.26 105.44
CA MET A 1 -1.80 -7.06 104.51
C MET A 1 -2.29 -6.23 103.34
N ILE A 2 -1.58 -5.12 103.06
CA ILE A 2 -1.29 -4.53 101.73
C ILE A 2 -2.52 -4.21 100.85
N ALA A 3 -3.04 -2.99 100.89
CA ALA A 3 -2.65 -1.80 100.10
C ALA A 3 -3.49 -1.64 98.81
N ALA A 4 -4.08 -0.45 98.70
CA ALA A 4 -4.72 0.14 97.52
C ALA A 4 -3.66 0.47 96.43
N PRO A 5 -3.86 1.33 95.41
CA PRO A 5 -5.06 2.01 94.88
C PRO A 5 -5.11 2.10 93.31
N VAL A 6 -6.18 2.73 92.79
CA VAL A 6 -6.26 3.78 91.73
C VAL A 6 -5.40 3.66 90.45
N ALA A 7 -6.05 3.77 89.27
CA ALA A 7 -5.90 4.88 88.30
C ALA A 7 -6.35 4.50 86.87
N ALA A 8 -7.13 5.39 86.26
CA ALA A 8 -7.37 5.47 84.81
C ALA A 8 -6.10 5.88 84.05
N VAL A 9 -5.97 5.59 82.75
CA VAL A 9 -5.33 6.47 81.73
C VAL A 9 -5.64 6.00 80.29
N ALA A 10 -6.08 6.98 79.50
CA ALA A 10 -5.86 7.36 78.10
C ALA A 10 -5.72 6.37 76.92
N LEU A 11 -6.36 6.84 75.84
CA LEU A 11 -6.26 6.50 74.42
C LEU A 11 -4.95 7.03 73.81
N THR A 12 -4.30 6.27 72.93
CA THR A 12 -3.30 6.77 71.98
C THR A 12 -3.51 6.15 70.59
N LEU A 13 -3.62 7.00 69.56
CA LEU A 13 -3.50 6.65 68.14
C LEU A 13 -2.02 6.67 67.76
N THR A 14 -1.58 5.70 66.96
CA THR A 14 -0.29 5.73 66.27
C THR A 14 -0.50 5.58 64.76
N ALA A 15 -0.03 6.56 64.00
CA ALA A 15 0.18 6.47 62.56
C ALA A 15 1.60 5.96 62.30
N GLY A 16 1.73 4.86 61.56
CA GLY A 16 3.01 4.26 61.18
C GLY A 16 3.39 4.59 59.74
N ALA A 17 4.51 5.29 59.57
CA ALA A 17 5.30 5.29 58.35
C ALA A 17 6.42 4.25 58.47
N LEU A 18 6.73 3.51 57.39
CA LEU A 18 8.01 2.79 57.27
C LEU A 18 8.52 2.84 55.83
N GLN A 19 9.79 3.20 55.73
CA GLN A 19 10.62 3.25 54.53
C GLN A 19 11.29 1.90 54.21
N ALA A 20 11.80 1.86 52.98
CA ALA A 20 12.43 0.80 52.21
C ALA A 20 13.52 -0.07 52.86
N SER A 21 13.68 -1.28 52.31
CA SER A 21 14.98 -1.90 52.06
C SER A 21 14.96 -2.71 50.75
N ALA A 22 16.05 -2.60 50.00
CA ALA A 22 16.26 -3.20 48.69
C ALA A 22 17.25 -4.36 48.76
N ALA A 23 17.06 -5.39 47.94
CA ALA A 23 18.11 -6.20 47.32
C ALA A 23 17.54 -6.90 46.07
N GLY A 24 18.30 -6.85 44.98
CA GLY A 24 17.82 -6.99 43.62
C GLY A 24 17.74 -8.41 43.06
N SER A 25 17.07 -8.51 41.93
CA SER A 25 17.47 -9.37 40.81
C SER A 25 17.16 -8.63 39.52
N SER A 26 18.20 -8.51 38.71
CA SER A 26 18.26 -7.87 37.41
C SER A 26 17.61 -8.74 36.34
N SER A 27 16.63 -8.18 35.61
CA SER A 27 16.39 -8.55 34.21
C SER A 27 16.46 -7.29 33.35
N SER A 28 17.63 -7.08 32.78
CA SER A 28 17.90 -6.19 31.67
C SER A 28 17.28 -6.74 30.39
N GLY A 29 16.65 -5.87 29.59
CA GLY A 29 16.49 -6.12 28.15
C GLY A 29 15.12 -5.74 27.58
N GLY A 30 15.05 -4.56 26.98
CA GLY A 30 13.88 -4.14 26.21
C GLY A 30 13.90 -2.66 25.89
N ALA A 31 14.85 -2.27 25.02
CA ALA A 31 15.05 -0.92 24.55
C ALA A 31 13.76 -0.25 24.09
N GLY A 32 13.71 1.07 24.30
CA GLY A 32 12.55 1.92 24.03
C GLY A 32 11.93 1.66 22.67
N GLN A 33 10.61 1.45 22.69
CA GLN A 33 9.77 1.79 21.55
C GLN A 33 9.89 3.31 21.38
N SER A 34 10.82 3.73 20.53
CA SER A 34 10.73 5.03 19.90
C SER A 34 9.39 5.04 19.17
N GLY A 35 8.44 5.77 19.74
CA GLY A 35 7.12 6.00 19.15
C GLY A 35 7.32 6.69 17.81
N LYS A 36 7.49 5.91 16.73
CA LYS A 36 7.18 6.40 15.39
C LYS A 36 5.71 6.78 15.43
N ALA A 37 5.42 8.07 15.31
CA ALA A 37 4.07 8.52 15.04
C ALA A 37 3.52 7.66 13.88
N ALA A 38 2.33 7.09 14.06
CA ALA A 38 1.69 6.34 12.98
C ALA A 38 1.64 7.25 11.74
N ALA A 39 2.16 6.76 10.61
CA ALA A 39 2.13 7.51 9.37
C ALA A 39 0.68 7.93 9.07
N ALA A 40 0.50 9.18 8.63
CA ALA A 40 -0.82 9.66 8.26
C ALA A 40 -1.42 8.75 7.17
N ALA A 41 -2.71 8.42 7.32
CA ALA A 41 -3.42 7.60 6.34
C ALA A 41 -3.38 8.28 4.96
N ALA A 42 -3.22 7.47 3.91
CA ALA A 42 -3.18 7.99 2.55
C ALA A 42 -4.50 8.71 2.18
N CYS A 43 -4.40 9.78 1.41
CA CYS A 43 -5.52 10.66 1.05
C CYS A 43 -5.38 11.21 -0.38
N LEU A 44 -6.48 11.71 -0.95
CA LEU A 44 -6.52 12.31 -2.28
C LEU A 44 -6.25 13.81 -2.22
N ALA A 45 -5.13 14.24 -2.80
CA ALA A 45 -4.81 15.66 -2.99
C ALA A 45 -5.33 16.20 -4.35
N GLY A 46 -6.00 15.34 -5.12
CA GLY A 46 -6.61 15.66 -6.41
C GLY A 46 -7.15 14.38 -7.06
N THR A 47 -7.79 14.50 -8.22
CA THR A 47 -8.37 13.34 -8.92
C THR A 47 -7.31 12.29 -9.26
N THR A 48 -6.13 12.73 -9.70
CA THR A 48 -5.01 11.86 -10.11
C THR A 48 -3.83 11.91 -9.15
N THR A 49 -4.03 12.30 -7.88
CA THR A 49 -2.93 12.46 -6.92
C THR A 49 -3.29 11.88 -5.56
N LEU A 50 -2.51 10.89 -5.15
CA LEU A 50 -2.54 10.29 -3.82
C LEU A 50 -1.36 10.84 -3.01
N VAL A 51 -1.59 11.14 -1.74
CA VAL A 51 -0.57 11.49 -0.75
C VAL A 51 -0.59 10.43 0.33
N GLY A 52 0.55 9.82 0.64
CA GLY A 52 0.67 8.76 1.65
C GLY A 52 2.11 8.25 1.75
N ASP A 53 2.45 7.63 2.88
CA ASP A 53 3.79 7.10 3.13
C ASP A 53 4.02 5.80 2.33
N LEU A 54 4.83 5.89 1.26
CA LEU A 54 5.11 4.77 0.36
C LEU A 54 6.38 4.01 0.78
N ASP A 55 7.32 4.68 1.46
CA ASP A 55 8.60 4.09 1.86
C ASP A 55 8.74 3.74 3.35
N GLY A 56 7.71 4.02 4.15
CA GLY A 56 7.62 3.66 5.57
C GLY A 56 8.47 4.55 6.48
N ASP A 57 8.87 5.74 6.02
CA ASP A 57 9.69 6.67 6.79
C ASP A 57 8.86 7.55 7.75
N GLY A 58 7.53 7.47 7.68
CA GLY A 58 6.57 8.24 8.46
C GLY A 58 6.22 9.60 7.85
N ARG A 59 6.75 9.94 6.67
CA ARG A 59 6.50 11.20 5.97
C ARG A 59 5.62 10.94 4.75
N PRO A 60 4.63 11.80 4.46
CA PRO A 60 3.82 11.60 3.27
C PRO A 60 4.64 11.76 1.99
N ASP A 61 4.51 10.81 1.07
CA ASP A 61 4.98 10.90 -0.30
C ASP A 61 3.83 11.32 -1.23
N LYS A 62 4.15 11.90 -2.37
CA LYS A 62 3.17 12.26 -3.40
C LYS A 62 3.28 11.32 -4.60
N ILE A 63 2.19 10.64 -4.90
CA ILE A 63 2.02 9.76 -6.05
C ILE A 63 1.06 10.43 -7.04
N SER A 64 1.51 10.65 -8.27
CA SER A 64 0.68 11.20 -9.35
C SER A 64 0.47 10.16 -10.43
N ASN A 65 -0.78 9.95 -10.86
CA ASN A 65 -1.15 9.01 -11.94
C ASN A 65 -2.03 9.69 -13.00
N PRO A 66 -1.46 10.54 -13.87
CA PRO A 66 -2.23 11.26 -14.89
C PRO A 66 -3.02 10.30 -15.78
N GLY A 67 -4.32 10.57 -15.94
CA GLY A 67 -5.23 9.74 -16.76
C GLY A 67 -5.59 8.38 -16.15
N HIS A 68 -5.16 8.10 -14.91
CA HIS A 68 -5.43 6.84 -14.19
C HIS A 68 -4.92 5.57 -14.87
N THR A 69 -4.06 5.68 -15.90
CA THR A 69 -3.63 4.55 -16.74
C THR A 69 -2.51 3.71 -16.13
N GLY A 70 -1.77 4.28 -15.17
CA GLY A 70 -0.57 3.66 -14.61
C GLY A 70 0.70 3.82 -15.45
N THR A 71 0.63 4.35 -16.68
CA THR A 71 1.77 4.43 -17.63
C THR A 71 2.69 5.65 -17.43
N LYS A 72 2.18 6.73 -16.81
CA LYS A 72 2.91 7.98 -16.58
C LYS A 72 3.02 8.33 -15.09
N MET A 73 2.98 7.31 -14.24
CA MET A 73 2.97 7.49 -12.80
C MET A 73 4.31 8.08 -12.32
N THR A 74 4.25 9.01 -11.37
CA THR A 74 5.43 9.62 -10.76
C THR A 74 5.33 9.64 -9.24
N VAL A 75 6.47 9.53 -8.58
CA VAL A 75 6.61 9.66 -7.13
C VAL A 75 7.47 10.88 -6.80
N GLN A 76 7.06 11.65 -5.80
CA GLN A 76 7.89 12.65 -5.14
C GLN A 76 7.97 12.31 -3.66
N TRP A 77 9.18 11.98 -3.20
CA TRP A 77 9.42 11.58 -1.82
C TRP A 77 9.25 12.74 -0.84
N GLY A 78 8.63 12.48 0.30
CA GLY A 78 8.53 13.41 1.42
C GLY A 78 9.91 13.77 1.98
N THR A 79 10.06 15.02 2.39
CA THR A 79 11.28 15.53 3.02
C THR A 79 11.04 15.82 4.50
N ALA A 80 12.13 15.99 5.25
CA ALA A 80 12.05 16.30 6.66
C ALA A 80 11.38 17.65 6.97
N SER A 81 11.38 18.58 6.00
CA SER A 81 10.74 19.89 6.10
C SER A 81 9.26 19.88 5.72
N GLY A 82 8.66 18.71 5.43
CA GLY A 82 7.26 18.61 4.99
C GLY A 82 7.03 19.02 3.53
N SER A 83 8.10 19.15 2.73
CA SER A 83 8.01 19.40 1.29
C SER A 83 8.17 18.11 0.49
N PHE A 84 7.92 18.17 -0.81
CA PHE A 84 8.15 17.06 -1.73
C PHE A 84 9.43 17.26 -2.53
N GLY A 85 10.26 16.23 -2.61
CA GLY A 85 11.49 16.24 -3.40
C GLY A 85 11.25 16.21 -4.91
N SER A 86 12.33 15.95 -5.66
CA SER A 86 12.30 15.88 -7.12
C SER A 86 11.34 14.79 -7.62
N LYS A 87 10.57 15.09 -8.66
CA LYS A 87 9.71 14.13 -9.35
C LYS A 87 10.53 13.01 -10.00
N LYS A 88 10.22 11.76 -9.67
CA LYS A 88 10.78 10.55 -10.28
C LYS A 88 9.69 9.81 -11.04
N SER A 89 9.95 9.37 -12.27
CA SER A 89 9.02 8.49 -12.96
C SER A 89 9.11 7.08 -12.38
N VAL A 90 7.98 6.40 -12.25
CA VAL A 90 7.92 5.01 -11.78
C VAL A 90 8.72 4.11 -12.73
N GLY A 91 8.57 4.29 -14.05
CA GLY A 91 9.35 3.51 -15.04
C GLY A 91 10.87 3.63 -14.86
N LYS A 92 11.39 4.83 -14.52
CA LYS A 92 12.82 4.99 -14.23
C LYS A 92 13.24 4.26 -12.95
N LEU A 93 12.42 4.32 -11.90
CA LEU A 93 12.69 3.60 -10.65
C LEU A 93 12.68 2.08 -10.86
N LEU A 94 11.80 1.57 -11.73
CA LEU A 94 11.72 0.15 -12.06
C LEU A 94 12.79 -0.30 -13.08
N GLY A 95 13.59 0.62 -13.62
CA GLY A 95 14.63 0.31 -14.60
C GLY A 95 14.07 -0.04 -15.99
N ALA A 96 12.99 0.60 -16.42
CA ALA A 96 12.48 0.47 -17.78
C ALA A 96 13.52 0.98 -18.80
N LYS A 97 13.75 0.17 -19.84
CA LYS A 97 14.72 0.44 -20.93
C LYS A 97 14.05 1.22 -22.06
N PRO A 98 14.83 1.83 -22.98
CA PRO A 98 14.27 2.44 -24.18
C PRO A 98 13.36 1.47 -24.95
N GLY A 99 12.15 1.93 -25.29
CA GLY A 99 11.12 1.12 -25.94
C GLY A 99 10.29 0.24 -25.01
N GLU A 100 10.60 0.17 -23.71
CA GLU A 100 9.75 -0.47 -22.72
C GLU A 100 8.74 0.52 -22.13
N VAL A 101 7.54 0.02 -21.82
CA VAL A 101 6.50 0.72 -21.09
C VAL A 101 6.38 0.11 -19.71
N ALA A 102 6.48 0.96 -18.69
CA ALA A 102 6.17 0.57 -17.32
C ALA A 102 4.74 0.98 -16.99
N THR A 103 3.95 0.06 -16.45
CA THR A 103 2.63 0.33 -15.89
C THR A 103 2.62 -0.03 -14.41
N ALA A 104 1.88 0.75 -13.62
CA ALA A 104 1.75 0.48 -12.20
C ALA A 104 0.40 0.91 -11.64
N ALA A 105 -0.03 0.23 -10.58
CA ALA A 105 -1.16 0.61 -9.74
C ALA A 105 -0.70 0.65 -8.27
N VAL A 106 -1.04 1.72 -7.54
CA VAL A 106 -0.69 1.91 -6.14
C VAL A 106 -1.95 1.97 -5.32
N ALA A 107 -2.06 1.14 -4.28
CA ALA A 107 -3.12 1.19 -3.29
C ALA A 107 -2.70 0.36 -2.06
N ASP A 108 -3.46 0.44 -0.97
CA ASP A 108 -3.37 -0.48 0.17
C ASP A 108 -4.25 -1.70 -0.14
N PHE A 109 -3.71 -2.60 -0.97
CA PHE A 109 -4.45 -3.73 -1.56
C PHE A 109 -4.77 -4.79 -0.50
N GLN A 110 -3.95 -4.89 0.54
CA GLN A 110 -4.11 -5.86 1.63
C GLN A 110 -4.81 -5.30 2.88
N LYS A 111 -5.07 -3.99 2.92
CA LYS A 111 -5.68 -3.23 4.04
C LYS A 111 -4.90 -3.35 5.34
N ASP A 112 -3.58 -3.27 5.24
CA ASP A 112 -2.67 -3.26 6.41
C ASP A 112 -2.20 -1.85 6.80
N GLY A 113 -2.69 -0.82 6.10
CA GLY A 113 -2.35 0.57 6.34
C GLY A 113 -1.10 1.05 5.60
N LYS A 114 -0.50 0.22 4.74
CA LYS A 114 0.66 0.60 3.93
C LYS A 114 0.27 0.64 2.46
N LEU A 115 0.89 1.55 1.71
CA LEU A 115 0.72 1.57 0.27
C LEU A 115 1.58 0.48 -0.38
N ASP A 116 0.94 -0.34 -1.19
CA ASP A 116 1.54 -1.38 -2.01
C ASP A 116 1.62 -0.91 -3.48
N ILE A 117 2.30 -1.68 -4.33
CA ILE A 117 2.33 -1.43 -5.77
C ILE A 117 2.23 -2.75 -6.56
N VAL A 118 1.42 -2.75 -7.62
CA VAL A 118 1.55 -3.71 -8.73
C VAL A 118 2.31 -3.04 -9.85
N VAL A 119 3.31 -3.73 -10.38
CA VAL A 119 4.18 -3.22 -11.43
C VAL A 119 4.24 -4.19 -12.59
N ASN A 120 4.28 -3.62 -13.78
CA ASN A 120 4.52 -4.37 -14.99
C ASN A 120 5.49 -3.59 -15.91
N ILE A 121 6.41 -4.28 -16.57
CA ILE A 121 7.22 -3.73 -17.66
C ILE A 121 7.13 -4.65 -18.86
N VAL A 122 6.72 -4.09 -19.99
CA VAL A 122 6.67 -4.80 -21.27
C VAL A 122 7.33 -3.97 -22.36
N LYS A 123 7.96 -4.63 -23.34
CA LYS A 123 8.34 -3.99 -24.59
C LYS A 123 7.21 -4.25 -25.59
N PRO A 124 6.40 -3.25 -25.95
CA PRO A 124 5.27 -3.47 -26.83
C PRO A 124 5.70 -4.07 -28.17
N SER A 125 5.05 -5.16 -28.59
CA SER A 125 5.33 -5.83 -29.86
C SER A 125 4.46 -5.32 -31.02
N GLY A 126 3.33 -4.66 -30.71
CA GLY A 126 2.42 -4.12 -31.72
C GLY A 126 0.95 -4.31 -31.35
N ILE A 127 0.13 -4.61 -32.38
CA ILE A 127 -1.32 -4.86 -32.24
C ILE A 127 -1.63 -6.36 -32.28
N ASP A 128 -1.06 -7.13 -33.22
CA ASP A 128 -1.54 -8.50 -33.47
C ASP A 128 -1.00 -9.55 -32.49
N ASP A 129 0.31 -9.57 -32.25
CA ASP A 129 0.92 -10.53 -31.31
C ASP A 129 1.28 -9.82 -30.00
N PRO A 130 0.73 -10.23 -28.83
CA PRO A 130 1.05 -9.58 -27.57
C PRO A 130 2.44 -10.01 -27.04
N ALA A 131 3.21 -9.04 -26.55
CA ALA A 131 4.43 -9.31 -25.81
C ALA A 131 4.11 -9.68 -24.36
N THR A 132 4.94 -10.55 -23.78
CA THR A 132 4.89 -10.84 -22.34
C THR A 132 5.74 -9.85 -21.56
N ALA A 133 5.37 -9.68 -20.29
CA ALA A 133 6.06 -8.75 -19.41
C ALA A 133 7.44 -9.27 -19.00
N ARG A 134 8.45 -8.39 -19.03
CA ARG A 134 9.78 -8.63 -18.46
C ARG A 134 9.76 -8.54 -16.92
N LEU A 135 8.85 -7.75 -16.37
CA LEU A 135 8.63 -7.60 -14.93
C LEU A 135 7.12 -7.65 -14.70
N ALA A 136 6.66 -8.51 -13.79
CA ALA A 136 5.26 -8.60 -13.39
C ALA A 136 5.19 -8.97 -11.91
N GLU A 137 4.99 -7.98 -11.05
CA GLU A 137 5.08 -8.18 -9.60
C GLU A 137 3.99 -7.43 -8.84
N TYR A 138 3.51 -8.06 -7.77
CA TYR A 138 2.87 -7.39 -6.66
C TYR A 138 3.89 -7.19 -5.54
N ARG A 139 3.96 -5.97 -5.01
CA ARG A 139 4.94 -5.56 -4.00
C ARG A 139 4.22 -4.88 -2.84
N PRO A 140 3.99 -5.63 -1.74
CA PRO A 140 3.50 -5.05 -0.49
C PRO A 140 4.42 -3.94 0.05
N GLY A 141 3.85 -2.92 0.66
CA GLY A 141 4.59 -1.85 1.31
C GLY A 141 5.31 -2.29 2.60
N PRO A 142 6.31 -1.53 3.07
CA PRO A 142 6.84 -0.32 2.45
C PRO A 142 7.81 -0.60 1.28
N LEU A 143 7.98 0.38 0.40
CA LEU A 143 8.78 0.25 -0.82
C LEU A 143 10.10 1.01 -0.74
N LYS A 144 11.18 0.43 -1.26
CA LYS A 144 12.49 1.10 -1.33
C LYS A 144 12.46 2.30 -2.28
N ARG A 145 12.95 3.46 -1.83
CA ARG A 145 13.06 4.67 -2.68
C ARG A 145 13.86 4.50 -3.96
N THR A 146 14.82 3.56 -3.99
CA THR A 146 15.75 3.37 -5.10
C THR A 146 15.12 2.67 -6.30
N ASN A 147 14.27 1.67 -6.06
CA ASN A 147 13.74 0.80 -7.11
C ASN A 147 12.28 0.34 -6.91
N LEU A 148 11.57 0.92 -5.94
CA LEU A 148 10.24 0.49 -5.52
C LEU A 148 10.17 -1.00 -5.15
N GLY A 149 11.29 -1.58 -4.71
CA GLY A 149 11.36 -2.98 -4.29
C GLY A 149 10.74 -3.20 -2.91
N SER A 150 10.19 -4.38 -2.70
CA SER A 150 9.63 -4.85 -1.43
C SER A 150 10.33 -6.14 -0.99
N ALA A 151 10.39 -6.40 0.31
CA ALA A 151 10.90 -7.67 0.84
C ALA A 151 9.91 -8.84 0.61
N GLN A 152 8.64 -8.53 0.37
CA GLN A 152 7.54 -9.47 0.16
C GLN A 152 7.06 -9.44 -1.30
N ALA A 153 7.88 -8.89 -2.21
CA ALA A 153 7.59 -8.89 -3.63
C ALA A 153 7.35 -10.32 -4.13
N ARG A 154 6.31 -10.50 -4.93
CA ARG A 154 5.96 -11.79 -5.55
C ARG A 154 5.51 -11.59 -6.98
N HIS A 155 5.68 -12.64 -7.78
CA HIS A 155 5.17 -12.69 -9.15
C HIS A 155 3.66 -12.44 -9.19
N SER A 156 3.22 -11.75 -10.23
CA SER A 156 1.82 -11.55 -10.61
C SER A 156 1.62 -12.08 -12.02
N ASP A 157 0.47 -12.70 -12.30
CA ASP A 157 0.17 -13.25 -13.63
C ASP A 157 -0.21 -12.18 -14.67
N ILE A 158 -0.29 -10.92 -14.24
CA ILE A 158 -0.56 -9.77 -15.09
C ILE A 158 0.60 -9.57 -16.07
N GLY A 159 0.36 -9.85 -17.35
CA GLY A 159 1.36 -9.75 -18.40
C GLY A 159 1.99 -11.07 -18.83
N ASP A 160 1.59 -12.20 -18.24
CA ASP A 160 2.10 -13.53 -18.60
C ASP A 160 1.45 -14.07 -19.89
N HIS A 161 0.18 -13.70 -20.13
CA HIS A 161 -0.65 -14.23 -21.24
C HIS A 161 -1.27 -13.11 -22.08
N GLY A 162 -0.66 -11.92 -22.09
CA GLY A 162 -1.14 -10.76 -22.81
C GLY A 162 -0.29 -9.53 -22.53
N GLU A 163 -0.41 -8.49 -23.35
CA GLU A 163 0.38 -7.27 -23.17
C GLU A 163 -0.43 -6.25 -22.35
N ALA A 164 -0.07 -6.10 -21.08
CA ALA A 164 -0.71 -5.13 -20.19
C ALA A 164 -0.44 -3.68 -20.65
N LYS A 165 -1.47 -3.01 -21.17
CA LYS A 165 -1.43 -1.61 -21.63
C LYS A 165 -1.66 -0.63 -20.48
N GLN A 166 -2.53 -0.98 -19.53
CA GLN A 166 -2.91 -0.13 -18.39
C GLN A 166 -3.19 -0.95 -17.15
N LEU A 167 -2.82 -0.40 -15.98
CA LEU A 167 -3.21 -0.93 -14.67
C LEU A 167 -3.95 0.16 -13.91
N ARG A 168 -5.19 -0.14 -13.51
CA ARG A 168 -6.05 0.80 -12.82
C ARG A 168 -6.56 0.20 -11.52
N VAL A 169 -6.58 1.01 -10.47
CA VAL A 169 -7.31 0.66 -9.24
C VAL A 169 -8.80 0.65 -9.55
N ALA A 170 -9.50 -0.35 -9.05
CA ALA A 170 -10.92 -0.55 -9.25
C ALA A 170 -11.60 -0.91 -7.91
N ASN A 171 -12.91 -0.73 -7.84
CA ASN A 171 -13.76 -1.26 -6.78
C ASN A 171 -14.73 -2.24 -7.45
N TYR A 172 -14.28 -3.47 -7.68
CA TYR A 172 -15.20 -4.54 -8.05
C TYR A 172 -15.72 -5.17 -6.76
N ASN A 173 -16.85 -5.87 -6.81
CA ASN A 173 -17.46 -6.56 -5.67
C ASN A 173 -17.87 -5.71 -4.43
N ASP A 174 -17.58 -4.41 -4.42
CA ASP A 174 -17.91 -3.44 -3.35
C ASP A 174 -17.35 -3.79 -1.97
N ASP A 175 -16.19 -4.46 -1.92
CA ASP A 175 -15.49 -4.74 -0.67
C ASP A 175 -14.50 -3.63 -0.28
N ALA A 176 -13.82 -3.82 0.86
CA ALA A 176 -12.90 -2.83 1.40
C ALA A 176 -11.51 -2.84 0.73
N TYR A 177 -11.24 -3.81 -0.14
CA TYR A 177 -9.95 -4.08 -0.76
C TYR A 177 -9.94 -3.49 -2.17
N PRO A 178 -9.00 -2.57 -2.47
CA PRO A 178 -8.80 -2.11 -3.84
C PRO A 178 -8.56 -3.28 -4.78
N ASP A 179 -9.18 -3.28 -5.96
CA ASP A 179 -8.96 -4.29 -6.99
C ASP A 179 -8.16 -3.71 -8.15
N ILE A 180 -7.83 -4.57 -9.12
CA ILE A 180 -7.12 -4.17 -10.32
C ILE A 180 -7.96 -4.47 -11.55
N ALA A 181 -8.16 -3.44 -12.37
CA ALA A 181 -8.55 -3.57 -13.77
C ALA A 181 -7.29 -3.46 -14.65
N ILE A 182 -7.14 -4.39 -15.57
CA ILE A 182 -6.03 -4.49 -16.49
C ILE A 182 -6.59 -4.35 -17.89
N LEU A 183 -6.14 -3.35 -18.65
CA LEU A 183 -6.36 -3.32 -20.09
C LEU A 183 -5.23 -4.10 -20.76
N ASN A 184 -5.53 -5.18 -21.46
CA ASN A 184 -4.56 -5.95 -22.21
C ASN A 184 -4.82 -5.86 -23.71
N ASN A 185 -3.75 -6.04 -24.47
CA ASN A 185 -3.86 -6.59 -25.81
C ASN A 185 -3.81 -8.12 -25.69
N SER A 186 -4.88 -8.81 -26.09
CA SER A 186 -4.98 -10.27 -26.13
C SER A 186 -4.43 -10.87 -27.42
N GLY A 187 -4.25 -10.03 -28.44
CA GLY A 187 -3.83 -10.43 -29.78
C GLY A 187 -4.99 -10.53 -30.76
N ASP A 188 -4.68 -10.80 -32.03
CA ASP A 188 -5.64 -10.94 -33.13
C ASP A 188 -6.58 -9.72 -33.28
N GLY A 189 -6.08 -8.52 -32.96
CA GLY A 189 -6.86 -7.28 -32.97
C GLY A 189 -7.85 -7.13 -31.82
N SER A 190 -7.79 -8.02 -30.80
CA SER A 190 -8.62 -7.99 -29.60
C SER A 190 -7.92 -7.32 -28.42
N TRP A 191 -8.64 -6.43 -27.75
CA TRP A 191 -8.25 -5.89 -26.44
C TRP A 191 -9.25 -6.33 -25.39
N ASP A 192 -8.78 -6.63 -24.19
CA ASP A 192 -9.61 -7.11 -23.09
C ASP A 192 -9.35 -6.31 -21.81
N ARG A 193 -10.41 -6.16 -21.02
CA ARG A 193 -10.30 -5.78 -19.62
C ARG A 193 -10.31 -7.04 -18.79
N HIS A 194 -9.17 -7.38 -18.22
CA HIS A 194 -9.08 -8.37 -17.17
C HIS A 194 -9.20 -7.73 -15.78
N VAL A 195 -9.61 -8.53 -14.80
CA VAL A 195 -9.73 -8.13 -13.40
C VAL A 195 -8.90 -9.03 -12.48
N ARG A 196 -8.39 -8.47 -11.38
CA ARG A 196 -7.84 -9.23 -10.25
C ARG A 196 -8.47 -8.69 -8.98
N LEU A 197 -9.27 -9.52 -8.32
CA LEU A 197 -9.80 -9.17 -7.00
C LEU A 197 -8.73 -9.32 -5.92
N SER A 198 -8.69 -8.37 -5.01
CA SER A 198 -7.80 -8.42 -3.86
C SER A 198 -8.44 -9.12 -2.68
N LYS A 199 -7.60 -9.59 -1.76
CA LYS A 199 -8.04 -10.14 -0.48
C LYS A 199 -7.17 -9.63 0.64
N ARG A 200 -7.72 -9.71 1.86
CA ARG A 200 -6.98 -9.44 3.09
C ARG A 200 -5.65 -10.18 3.11
N SER A 201 -4.59 -9.47 3.49
CA SER A 201 -3.23 -10.01 3.70
C SER A 201 -2.52 -10.56 2.46
N SER A 202 -3.21 -10.94 1.39
CA SER A 202 -2.58 -11.39 0.15
C SER A 202 -2.49 -10.30 -0.91
N GLY A 203 -3.37 -9.30 -0.89
CA GLY A 203 -3.50 -8.33 -1.98
C GLY A 203 -4.11 -8.97 -3.23
N PRO A 204 -3.77 -8.48 -4.45
CA PRO A 204 -4.38 -8.94 -5.70
C PRO A 204 -4.13 -10.44 -5.95
N GLY A 205 -5.20 -11.16 -6.29
CA GLY A 205 -5.14 -12.57 -6.68
C GLY A 205 -4.61 -12.79 -8.10
N GLY A 206 -4.70 -14.03 -8.59
CA GLY A 206 -4.47 -14.38 -9.99
C GLY A 206 -5.76 -14.41 -10.81
N TYR A 207 -5.66 -14.86 -12.06
CA TYR A 207 -6.80 -15.04 -12.95
C TYR A 207 -7.86 -15.97 -12.35
N VAL A 208 -9.11 -15.53 -12.38
CA VAL A 208 -10.29 -16.33 -12.02
C VAL A 208 -11.36 -16.14 -13.10
N TYR A 209 -11.79 -17.23 -13.72
CA TYR A 209 -12.69 -17.21 -14.87
C TYR A 209 -14.05 -16.56 -14.57
N GLU A 210 -14.63 -16.87 -13.41
CA GLU A 210 -15.92 -16.32 -12.99
C GLU A 210 -15.85 -14.80 -12.79
N GLN A 211 -14.70 -14.28 -12.33
CA GLN A 211 -14.49 -12.85 -12.17
C GLN A 211 -14.37 -12.15 -13.53
N GLN A 212 -13.70 -12.78 -14.50
CA GLN A 212 -13.64 -12.23 -15.86
C GLN A 212 -15.01 -12.23 -16.53
N THR A 213 -15.78 -13.31 -16.36
CA THR A 213 -17.14 -13.38 -16.92
C THR A 213 -18.05 -12.31 -16.33
N LYS A 214 -17.87 -11.97 -15.04
CA LYS A 214 -18.70 -10.98 -14.34
C LYS A 214 -18.29 -9.54 -14.62
N TYR A 215 -16.99 -9.24 -14.67
CA TYR A 215 -16.47 -7.86 -14.67
C TYR A 215 -15.59 -7.52 -15.87
N GLY A 216 -15.07 -8.55 -16.56
CA GLY A 216 -14.26 -8.39 -17.75
C GLY A 216 -15.09 -7.94 -18.94
N GLU A 217 -14.40 -7.52 -19.99
CA GLU A 217 -15.01 -7.04 -21.22
C GLU A 217 -13.99 -7.15 -22.34
N THR A 218 -14.46 -7.39 -23.56
CA THR A 218 -13.62 -7.45 -24.76
C THR A 218 -14.02 -6.32 -25.68
N GLY A 219 -13.04 -5.77 -26.39
CA GLY A 219 -13.19 -4.74 -27.39
C GLY A 219 -12.06 -4.82 -28.41
N THR A 220 -11.83 -3.72 -29.11
CA THR A 220 -10.79 -3.61 -30.14
C THR A 220 -9.88 -2.42 -29.83
N PRO A 221 -8.73 -2.26 -30.50
CA PRO A 221 -7.93 -1.04 -30.37
C PRO A 221 -8.72 0.26 -30.68
N ALA A 222 -9.67 0.21 -31.61
CA ALA A 222 -10.48 1.36 -32.00
C ALA A 222 -11.60 1.65 -30.98
N GLU A 223 -12.16 0.59 -30.39
CA GLU A 223 -13.20 0.65 -29.37
C GLU A 223 -12.77 -0.22 -28.18
N PRO A 224 -11.84 0.27 -27.35
CA PRO A 224 -11.31 -0.52 -26.24
C PRO A 224 -12.38 -0.69 -25.17
N PRO A 225 -12.32 -1.79 -24.40
CA PRO A 225 -13.25 -2.00 -23.29
C PRO A 225 -13.17 -0.84 -22.30
N SER A 226 -14.30 -0.52 -21.68
CA SER A 226 -14.37 0.56 -20.69
C SER A 226 -13.36 0.34 -19.56
N MET A 227 -12.85 1.38 -18.91
CA MET A 227 -11.90 1.20 -17.80
C MET A 227 -12.27 2.11 -16.63
N PRO A 228 -12.18 1.62 -15.38
CA PRO A 228 -12.53 2.44 -14.21
C PRO A 228 -11.61 3.66 -14.11
N THR A 229 -12.17 4.80 -13.71
CA THR A 229 -11.44 6.08 -13.57
C THR A 229 -11.49 6.64 -12.15
N ASN A 230 -12.28 6.05 -11.27
CA ASN A 230 -12.54 6.54 -9.92
C ASN A 230 -12.06 5.59 -8.81
N GLY A 231 -11.23 4.58 -9.11
CA GLY A 231 -10.77 3.58 -8.16
C GLY A 231 -10.30 4.15 -6.83
N TRP A 232 -9.33 5.08 -6.87
CA TRP A 232 -8.84 5.73 -5.65
C TRP A 232 -9.92 6.47 -4.85
N LYS A 233 -10.93 7.05 -5.50
CA LYS A 233 -12.00 7.79 -4.82
C LYS A 233 -12.86 6.90 -3.93
N HIS A 234 -12.93 5.59 -4.22
CA HIS A 234 -13.66 4.63 -3.39
C HIS A 234 -12.94 4.30 -2.09
N PHE A 235 -11.60 4.35 -2.09
CA PHE A 235 -10.78 3.86 -0.97
C PHE A 235 -10.12 4.96 -0.15
N TYR A 236 -10.00 6.18 -0.69
CA TYR A 236 -9.28 7.27 -0.06
C TYR A 236 -10.15 8.52 0.05
N LYS A 237 -10.11 9.14 1.23
CA LYS A 237 -10.75 10.44 1.47
C LYS A 237 -9.90 11.57 0.89
N PRO A 238 -10.49 12.74 0.58
CA PRO A 238 -9.72 13.94 0.29
C PRO A 238 -8.76 14.28 1.44
N CYS A 239 -7.58 14.81 1.11
CA CYS A 239 -6.68 15.37 2.12
C CYS A 239 -7.34 16.61 2.76
N SER A 240 -7.16 16.77 4.07
CA SER A 240 -7.63 17.91 4.88
C SER A 240 -6.73 19.13 4.74
#